data_AF-A0A386C7P7-F1
#
_entry.id   AF-A0A386C7P7-F1
#
_cell.length_a   1.000
_cell.length_b   1.000
_cell.length_c   1.000
_cell.angle_alpha   90.00
_cell.angle_beta   90.00
_cell.angle_gamma   90.00
#
_symmetry.space_group_name_H-M   'P 1'
#
loop_
_entity.id
_entity.type
_entity.pdbx_description
1 polymer ?
#
loop_
_entity_poly.entity_id
_entity_poly.type
_entity_poly.pdbx_seq_one_letter_code
_entity_poly.pdbx_strand_id
1 'polypeptide(L)'
;MTGELFSLLKEHSILADLLSGEVDVNDAFKEAAHHAIYYEQLPADLFTVRARVLLGQARKEDAASWTSGLLIGSDVRIGLTTPAAAEIVIMGRPELTRLYAAAIEQAGRPFKERDGEQCFLAGIHEIAKRIDR
;
A
#
# COMPACT_ATOMS: atom_id res chain seq x y z
N MET A 1 -5.31 4.52 7.20
CA MET A 1 -4.18 5.15 7.93
C MET A 1 -2.81 4.76 7.35
N THR A 2 -2.75 3.92 6.31
CA THR A 2 -1.52 3.39 5.71
C THR A 2 -0.55 4.49 5.26
N GLY A 3 -1.04 5.47 4.49
CA GLY A 3 -0.23 6.60 4.03
C GLY A 3 0.25 7.54 5.15
N GLU A 4 -0.60 7.78 6.15
CA GLU A 4 -0.23 8.58 7.33
C GLU A 4 0.88 7.89 8.14
N LEU A 5 0.75 6.59 8.38
CA LEU A 5 1.78 5.81 9.07
C LEU A 5 3.10 5.82 8.30
N PHE A 6 3.05 5.71 6.96
CA PHE A 6 4.26 5.85 6.14
C PHE A 6 4.90 7.24 6.29
N SER A 7 4.11 8.32 6.28
CA SER A 7 4.62 9.69 6.50
C SER A 7 5.28 9.83 7.87
N LEU A 8 4.62 9.35 8.92
CA LEU A 8 5.17 9.38 10.28
C LEU A 8 6.48 8.60 10.40
N LEU A 9 6.58 7.43 9.74
CA LEU A 9 7.83 6.66 9.70
C LEU A 9 8.92 7.41 8.93
N LYS A 10 8.56 8.05 7.81
CA LYS A 10 9.47 8.81 6.96
C LYS A 10 9.97 10.11 7.62
N GLU A 11 9.16 10.75 8.46
CA GLU A 11 9.47 12.07 9.01
C GLU A 11 9.88 12.04 10.48
N HIS A 12 9.38 11.07 11.26
CA HIS A 12 9.41 11.10 12.73
C HIS A 12 9.82 9.76 13.36
N SER A 13 10.60 8.95 12.65
CA SER A 13 11.08 7.66 13.19
C SER A 13 12.57 7.41 12.90
N ILE A 14 13.11 6.36 13.51
CA ILE A 14 14.46 5.85 13.24
C ILE A 14 14.68 5.39 11.80
N LEU A 15 13.61 5.26 11.01
CA LEU A 15 13.65 4.91 9.60
C LEU A 15 13.77 6.13 8.69
N ALA A 16 13.60 7.36 9.20
CA ALA A 16 13.50 8.58 8.39
C ALA A 16 14.62 8.72 7.33
N ASP A 17 15.87 8.50 7.73
CA ASP A 17 17.05 8.59 6.85
C ASP A 17 17.09 7.54 5.73
N LEU A 18 16.28 6.48 5.84
CA LEU A 18 16.18 5.39 4.88
C LEU A 18 14.98 5.56 3.93
N LEU A 19 13.96 6.33 4.32
CA LEU A 19 12.70 6.45 3.56
C LEU A 19 12.65 7.72 2.69
N SER A 20 13.79 8.36 2.44
CA SER A 20 13.89 9.55 1.60
C SER A 20 13.73 9.26 0.10
N GLY A 21 13.91 8.01 -0.33
CA GLY A 21 13.72 7.57 -1.71
C GLY A 21 12.26 7.62 -2.19
N GLU A 22 12.09 7.50 -3.50
CA GLU A 22 10.78 7.32 -4.12
C GLU A 22 10.25 5.90 -3.85
N VAL A 23 8.92 5.79 -3.81
CA VAL A 23 8.23 4.52 -3.66
C VAL A 23 7.75 4.08 -5.03
N ASP A 24 8.23 2.93 -5.47
CA ASP A 24 7.87 2.34 -6.76
C ASP A 24 7.49 0.87 -6.62
N VAL A 25 6.76 0.36 -7.60
CA VAL A 25 6.49 -1.07 -7.76
C VAL A 25 7.74 -1.76 -8.31
N ASN A 26 8.73 -1.95 -7.43
CA ASN A 26 9.94 -2.72 -7.69
C ASN A 26 9.89 -4.08 -6.98
N ASP A 27 10.93 -4.89 -7.15
CA ASP A 27 10.98 -6.23 -6.55
C ASP A 27 10.94 -6.17 -5.02
N ALA A 28 11.61 -5.19 -4.40
CA ALA A 28 11.58 -5.01 -2.96
C ALA A 28 10.17 -4.68 -2.43
N PHE A 29 9.39 -3.86 -3.15
CA PHE A 29 7.99 -3.61 -2.82
C PHE A 29 7.17 -4.89 -2.87
N LYS A 30 7.29 -5.67 -3.96
CA LYS A 30 6.50 -6.90 -4.17
C LYS A 30 6.84 -7.95 -3.12
N GLU A 31 8.14 -8.16 -2.84
CA GLU A 31 8.60 -9.08 -1.81
C GLU A 31 8.07 -8.68 -0.42
N ALA A 32 8.15 -7.41 -0.06
CA ALA A 32 7.65 -6.91 1.20
C ALA A 32 6.12 -7.02 1.32
N ALA A 33 5.39 -6.70 0.25
CA ALA A 33 3.94 -6.84 0.21
C ALA A 33 3.52 -8.31 0.36
N HIS A 34 4.16 -9.22 -0.39
CA HIS A 34 3.95 -10.65 -0.25
C HIS A 34 4.24 -11.12 1.18
N HIS A 35 5.40 -10.76 1.74
CA HIS A 35 5.76 -11.08 3.14
C HIS A 35 4.67 -10.63 4.11
N ALA A 36 4.27 -9.35 4.04
CA ALA A 36 3.23 -8.82 4.90
C ALA A 36 1.86 -9.48 4.67
N ILE A 37 1.54 -10.00 3.50
CA ILE A 37 0.27 -10.72 3.29
C ILE A 37 0.21 -12.02 4.10
N TYR A 38 1.33 -12.71 4.30
CA TYR A 38 1.37 -14.01 4.95
C TYR A 38 1.88 -14.00 6.40
N TYR A 39 2.51 -12.91 6.85
CA TYR A 39 3.04 -12.77 8.21
C TYR A 39 2.49 -11.54 8.92
N GLU A 40 2.08 -11.71 10.18
CA GLU A 40 1.45 -10.66 11.01
C GLU A 40 2.41 -10.07 12.04
N GLN A 41 3.52 -9.49 11.59
CA GLN A 41 4.60 -9.03 12.47
C GLN A 41 5.05 -7.59 12.17
N LEU A 42 4.11 -6.74 11.72
CA LEU A 42 4.43 -5.41 11.19
C LEU A 42 5.41 -4.58 12.05
N PRO A 43 5.29 -4.48 13.39
CA PRO A 43 6.27 -3.74 14.19
C PRO A 43 7.70 -4.29 14.08
N ALA A 44 7.86 -5.61 14.07
CA ALA A 44 9.17 -6.26 13.91
C ALA A 44 9.69 -6.12 12.47
N ASP A 45 8.82 -6.24 11.48
CA ASP A 45 9.18 -6.07 10.06
C ASP A 45 9.65 -4.64 9.77
N LEU A 46 8.99 -3.63 10.35
CA LEU A 46 9.39 -2.22 10.23
C LEU A 46 10.78 -1.97 10.84
N PHE A 47 11.09 -2.56 11.99
CA PHE A 47 12.44 -2.44 12.57
C PHE A 47 13.50 -3.14 11.69
N THR A 48 13.12 -4.25 11.05
CA THR A 48 14.00 -5.04 10.19
C THR A 48 14.47 -4.27 8.96
N VAL A 49 13.70 -3.26 8.49
CA VAL A 49 14.13 -2.35 7.41
C VAL A 49 15.48 -1.71 7.74
N ARG A 50 15.61 -1.13 8.92
CA ARG A 50 16.86 -0.52 9.37
C ARG A 50 17.95 -1.55 9.61
N ALA A 51 17.62 -2.66 10.25
CA ALA A 51 18.59 -3.71 10.54
C ALA A 51 19.24 -4.26 9.27
N ARG A 52 18.45 -4.57 8.23
CA ARG A 52 18.95 -5.12 6.97
C ARG A 52 19.85 -4.14 6.22
N VAL A 53 19.51 -2.85 6.19
CA VAL A 53 20.37 -1.84 5.55
C VAL A 53 21.69 -1.69 6.31
N LEU A 54 21.66 -1.59 7.64
CA LEU A 54 22.88 -1.44 8.46
C LEU A 54 23.80 -2.66 8.38
N LEU A 55 23.24 -3.86 8.21
CA LEU A 55 23.99 -5.12 8.08
C LEU A 55 24.40 -5.41 6.63
N GLY A 56 24.12 -4.53 5.67
CA GLY A 56 24.46 -4.72 4.25
C GLY A 56 23.66 -5.82 3.55
N GLN A 57 22.51 -6.19 4.11
CA GLN A 57 21.61 -7.23 3.59
C GLN A 57 20.47 -6.67 2.71
N ALA A 58 20.37 -5.35 2.61
CA ALA A 58 19.43 -4.65 1.73
C ALA A 58 20.06 -3.34 1.25
N ARG A 59 19.69 -2.93 0.04
CA ARG A 59 20.07 -1.62 -0.52
C ARG A 59 19.29 -0.52 0.16
N LYS A 60 19.93 0.61 0.43
CA LYS A 60 19.28 1.76 1.05
C LYS A 60 18.19 2.33 0.14
N GLU A 61 18.40 2.28 -1.17
CA GLU A 61 17.50 2.82 -2.20
C GLU A 61 16.15 2.09 -2.24
N ASP A 62 16.12 0.82 -1.81
CA ASP A 62 14.90 0.00 -1.79
C ASP A 62 14.07 0.18 -0.52
N ALA A 63 14.61 0.84 0.52
CA ALA A 63 13.99 0.87 1.84
C ALA A 63 12.61 1.55 1.86
N ALA A 64 12.42 2.60 1.05
CA ALA A 64 11.14 3.29 0.89
C ALA A 64 10.08 2.35 0.29
N SER A 65 10.39 1.73 -0.86
CA SER A 65 9.53 0.76 -1.53
C SER A 65 9.24 -0.47 -0.66
N TRP A 66 10.24 -1.04 0.01
CA TRP A 66 10.07 -2.15 0.95
C TRP A 66 9.11 -1.78 2.09
N THR A 67 9.32 -0.62 2.73
CA THR A 67 8.46 -0.17 3.84
C THR A 67 7.03 0.06 3.39
N SER A 68 6.83 0.67 2.22
CA SER A 68 5.50 0.84 1.64
C SER A 68 4.83 -0.51 1.35
N GLY A 69 5.59 -1.47 0.82
CA GLY A 69 5.13 -2.84 0.60
C GLY A 69 4.68 -3.52 1.89
N LEU A 70 5.42 -3.41 2.99
CA LEU A 70 5.02 -3.96 4.30
C LEU A 70 3.68 -3.38 4.79
N LEU A 71 3.51 -2.06 4.65
CA LEU A 71 2.31 -1.36 5.10
C LEU A 71 1.10 -1.71 4.24
N ILE A 72 1.23 -1.61 2.92
CA ILE A 72 0.14 -1.90 1.98
C ILE A 72 -0.20 -3.39 2.00
N GLY A 73 0.79 -4.29 2.05
CA GLY A 73 0.54 -5.73 2.17
C GLY A 73 -0.21 -6.09 3.45
N SER A 74 0.11 -5.43 4.57
CA SER A 74 -0.63 -5.61 5.83
C SER A 74 -2.08 -5.11 5.73
N ASP A 75 -2.30 -3.97 5.08
CA ASP A 75 -3.63 -3.41 4.84
C ASP A 75 -4.47 -4.32 3.91
N VAL A 76 -3.87 -4.81 2.83
CA VAL A 76 -4.48 -5.78 1.91
C VAL A 76 -4.86 -7.07 2.65
N ARG A 77 -3.95 -7.65 3.44
CA ARG A 77 -4.24 -8.85 4.26
C ARG A 77 -5.49 -8.67 5.09
N ILE A 78 -5.57 -7.55 5.83
CA ILE A 78 -6.72 -7.23 6.69
C ILE A 78 -7.99 -7.08 5.85
N GLY A 79 -7.95 -6.32 4.74
CA GLY A 79 -9.10 -6.13 3.85
C GLY A 79 -9.63 -7.44 3.25
N LEU A 80 -8.74 -8.38 2.94
CA LEU A 80 -9.06 -9.68 2.37
C LEU A 80 -9.68 -10.69 3.37
N THR A 81 -9.73 -10.37 4.67
CA THR A 81 -10.44 -11.19 5.67
C THR A 81 -11.96 -11.13 5.50
N THR A 82 -12.47 -10.13 4.77
CA THR A 82 -13.88 -10.00 4.38
C THR A 82 -14.25 -11.14 3.41
N PRO A 83 -15.46 -11.75 3.49
CA PRO A 83 -15.82 -12.91 2.67
C PRO A 83 -15.53 -12.74 1.18
N ALA A 84 -14.94 -13.78 0.57
CA ALA A 84 -14.37 -13.77 -0.78
C ALA A 84 -15.35 -13.51 -1.95
N ALA A 85 -16.64 -13.34 -1.69
CA ALA A 85 -17.67 -13.20 -2.72
C ALA A 85 -17.74 -11.79 -3.36
N ALA A 86 -17.05 -10.79 -2.80
CA ALA A 86 -17.04 -9.43 -3.34
C ALA A 86 -15.88 -9.20 -4.34
N GLU A 87 -16.21 -8.64 -5.49
CA GLU A 87 -15.23 -8.11 -6.45
C GLU A 87 -14.41 -6.99 -5.80
N ILE A 88 -13.08 -7.05 -5.91
CA ILE A 88 -12.19 -6.00 -5.41
C ILE A 88 -12.14 -4.89 -6.46
N VAL A 89 -12.48 -3.68 -6.06
CA VAL A 89 -12.32 -2.47 -6.88
C VAL A 89 -11.27 -1.58 -6.25
N ILE A 90 -10.26 -1.22 -7.03
CA ILE A 90 -9.22 -0.28 -6.63
C ILE A 90 -9.56 1.08 -7.22
N MET A 91 -9.67 2.09 -6.37
CA MET A 91 -10.10 3.43 -6.74
C MET A 91 -9.26 4.46 -5.99
N GLY A 92 -8.71 5.44 -6.70
CA GLY A 92 -7.89 6.48 -6.10
C GLY A 92 -7.02 7.21 -7.13
N ARG A 93 -5.96 7.83 -6.65
CA ARG A 93 -4.93 8.45 -7.51
C ARG A 93 -4.10 7.36 -8.22
N PRO A 94 -3.73 7.54 -9.50
CA PRO A 94 -3.06 6.50 -10.29
C PRO A 94 -1.78 5.94 -9.67
N GLU A 95 -1.01 6.76 -8.96
CA GLU A 95 0.24 6.32 -8.35
C GLU A 95 -0.03 5.33 -7.19
N LEU A 96 -1.07 5.60 -6.40
CA LEU A 96 -1.45 4.76 -5.27
C LEU A 96 -2.22 3.53 -5.71
N THR A 97 -3.10 3.64 -6.72
CA THR A 97 -3.81 2.46 -7.25
C THR A 97 -2.83 1.44 -7.80
N ARG A 98 -1.75 1.87 -8.46
CA ARG A 98 -0.68 0.99 -8.94
C ARG A 98 -0.01 0.20 -7.81
N LEU A 99 0.27 0.83 -6.66
CA LEU A 99 0.87 0.16 -5.50
C LEU A 99 -0.09 -0.88 -4.90
N TYR A 100 -1.36 -0.52 -4.72
CA TYR A 100 -2.36 -1.46 -4.20
C TYR A 100 -2.64 -2.60 -5.18
N ALA A 101 -2.68 -2.33 -6.49
CA ALA A 101 -2.82 -3.36 -7.53
C ALA A 101 -1.70 -4.38 -7.41
N ALA A 102 -0.44 -3.92 -7.38
CA ALA A 102 0.72 -4.78 -7.25
C ALA A 102 0.70 -5.63 -5.96
N ALA A 103 0.22 -5.07 -4.84
CA ALA A 103 0.09 -5.82 -3.59
C ALA A 103 -1.06 -6.85 -3.63
N ILE A 104 -2.21 -6.51 -4.24
CA ILE A 104 -3.34 -7.43 -4.40
C ILE A 104 -2.98 -8.58 -5.36
N GLU A 105 -2.16 -8.33 -6.38
CA GLU A 105 -1.58 -9.37 -7.23
C GLU A 105 -0.76 -10.38 -6.41
N GLN A 106 0.01 -9.93 -5.41
CA GLN A 106 0.76 -10.83 -4.52
C GLN A 106 -0.16 -11.73 -3.68
N ALA A 107 -1.39 -11.29 -3.41
CA ALA A 107 -2.40 -12.11 -2.73
C ALA A 107 -3.14 -13.08 -3.69
N GLY A 108 -2.85 -13.04 -5.00
CA GLY A 108 -3.50 -13.87 -6.00
C GLY A 108 -5.00 -13.55 -6.18
N ARG A 109 -5.43 -12.33 -5.86
CA ARG A 109 -6.84 -11.93 -5.92
C ARG A 109 -7.12 -11.10 -7.18
N PRO A 110 -8.23 -11.37 -7.91
CA PRO A 110 -8.62 -10.54 -9.03
C PRO A 110 -9.18 -9.19 -8.55
N PHE A 111 -8.93 -8.14 -9.32
CA PHE A 111 -9.44 -6.81 -9.05
C PHE A 111 -9.78 -6.06 -10.35
N LYS A 112 -10.51 -4.96 -10.20
CA LYS A 112 -10.73 -3.96 -11.26
C LYS A 112 -10.24 -2.61 -10.79
N GLU A 113 -9.51 -1.92 -11.65
CA GLU A 113 -9.19 -0.52 -11.42
C GLU A 113 -10.31 0.39 -11.93
N ARG A 114 -10.54 1.47 -11.20
CA ARG A 114 -11.46 2.55 -11.54
C ARG A 114 -10.79 3.88 -11.26
N ASP A 115 -10.95 4.79 -12.22
CA ASP A 115 -10.47 6.16 -12.06
C ASP A 115 -11.22 6.86 -10.92
N GLY A 116 -10.48 7.30 -9.91
CA GLY A 116 -11.07 7.87 -8.70
C GLY A 116 -11.82 9.17 -8.96
N GLU A 117 -11.34 9.99 -9.89
CA GLU A 117 -11.96 11.26 -10.25
C GLU A 117 -13.31 11.03 -10.96
N GLN A 118 -13.35 10.12 -11.94
CA GLN A 118 -14.59 9.73 -12.61
C GLN A 118 -15.61 9.15 -11.63
N CYS A 119 -15.16 8.31 -10.69
CA CYS A 119 -16.05 7.75 -9.67
C CYS A 119 -16.60 8.83 -8.73
N PHE A 120 -15.76 9.79 -8.31
CA PHE A 120 -16.20 10.93 -7.50
C PHE A 120 -17.23 11.79 -8.25
N LEU A 121 -16.95 12.15 -9.51
CA LEU A 121 -17.84 12.96 -10.35
C LEU A 121 -19.17 12.25 -10.62
N ALA A 122 -19.15 10.94 -10.89
CA ALA A 122 -20.36 10.16 -11.07
C ALA A 122 -21.22 10.15 -9.79
N GLY A 123 -20.59 9.98 -8.63
CA GLY A 123 -21.27 10.00 -7.34
C GLY A 123 -21.92 11.35 -7.03
N ILE A 124 -21.18 12.46 -7.17
CA ILE A 124 -21.72 13.79 -6.84
C ILE A 124 -22.83 14.22 -7.80
N HIS A 125 -22.73 13.88 -9.09
CA HIS A 125 -23.81 14.14 -10.04
C HIS A 125 -25.10 13.39 -9.68
N GLU A 126 -24.98 12.13 -9.24
CA GLU A 126 -26.15 11.34 -8.85
C GLU A 126 -26.79 11.87 -7.55
N ILE A 127 -25.98 12.35 -6.60
CA ILE A 127 -26.49 13.03 -5.40
C ILE A 127 -27.24 14.31 -5.78
N ALA A 128 -26.68 15.16 -6.64
CA ALA A 128 -27.31 16.41 -7.05
C ALA A 128 -28.71 16.20 -7.69
N LYS A 129 -28.85 15.23 -8.60
CA LYS A 129 -30.13 14.88 -9.23
C LYS A 129 -31.23 14.50 -8.23
N ARG A 130 -30.85 13.99 -7.06
CA ARG A 130 -31.79 13.56 -6.00
C ARG A 130 -32.17 14.68 -5.06
N ILE A 131 -31.36 15.73 -4.97
CA ILE A 131 -31.62 16.93 -4.16
C ILE A 131 -32.54 17.89 -4.93
N ASP A 132 -32.41 17.97 -6.26
CA ASP A 132 -33.24 18.84 -7.11
C ASP A 132 -34.64 18.26 -7.43
N ARG A 133 -35.05 17.18 -6.75
CA ARG A 133 -36.38 16.56 -6.82
C ARG A 133 -37.20 16.87 -5.57
#